data_AF-A0A6J4F946-F1
#
_entry.id   AF-A0A6J4F946-F1
#
_cell.length_a   1.000
_cell.length_b   1.000
_cell.length_c   1.000
_cell.angle_alpha   90.00
_cell.angle_beta   90.00
_cell.angle_gamma   90.00
#
_symmetry.space_group_name_H-M   'P 1'
#
loop_
_entity.id
_entity.type
_entity.pdbx_description
1 polymer ?
#
loop_
_entity_poly.entity_id
_entity_poly.type
_entity_poly.pdbx_seq_one_letter_code
_entity_poly.pdbx_strand_id
1 'polypeptide(L)'
;MPDNQSRDHLNVVRKITATLQGPVVGALAELVPEVRALPRRTALDTILDDVDLLNRCFMAFRANTDQFRHLLVDRHKVTVEDADALLECGRSLDDVIAMVVRTAAKRHFRLRLDGSTKPRKRKAPNSRRGLFAKLRSLVTRHHPRTTSGPLTQGEVLYNAFQEYLLHDWQVPIIPEYVQMNPGMVRRLGERLLEYRLPEDIRRLRSDPDNPPPPTPVVSDAQTAGFQVAPTAPASLPVSVTGAERLSDGMAKIEISRPSADKDERARLSEILTPDGKRLQAKAFANALLDPKVREVIPNAANAISVTGKLGIVSASVGKKLVGDLALRVDQLAVFLMSANAALGDENFEKAFGVPGRPDYVAKIVQRAQAANLGQASTNRQIADFITRLFAAAAQKTG
;
A
#
# COMPACT_ATOMS: atom_id res chain seq x y z
N MET A 1 -32.70 8.98 6.32
CA MET A 1 -31.80 7.81 6.14
C MET A 1 -30.31 7.99 6.49
N PRO A 2 -29.71 9.19 6.76
CA PRO A 2 -28.27 9.30 7.08
C PRO A 2 -27.86 8.87 8.51
N ASP A 3 -28.83 8.71 9.44
CA ASP A 3 -28.54 8.38 10.83
C ASP A 3 -28.11 6.92 11.07
N ASN A 4 -28.51 5.98 10.21
CA ASN A 4 -28.21 4.57 10.42
C ASN A 4 -26.74 4.24 10.13
N GLN A 5 -26.22 4.71 8.99
CA GLN A 5 -24.80 4.56 8.61
C GLN A 5 -23.84 5.20 9.63
N SER A 6 -24.23 6.34 10.21
CA SER A 6 -23.46 6.99 11.28
C SER A 6 -23.40 6.16 12.56
N ARG A 7 -24.47 5.45 12.92
CA ARG A 7 -24.53 4.60 14.13
C ARG A 7 -23.75 3.30 13.93
N ASP A 8 -23.89 2.68 12.76
CA ASP A 8 -23.13 1.47 12.39
C ASP A 8 -21.62 1.74 12.40
N HIS A 9 -21.20 2.87 11.83
CA HIS A 9 -19.81 3.29 11.84
C HIS A 9 -19.26 3.49 13.28
N LEU A 10 -20.05 4.11 14.17
CA LEU A 10 -19.64 4.30 15.57
C LEU A 10 -19.48 2.97 16.33
N ASN A 11 -20.32 1.99 16.01
CA ASN A 11 -20.23 0.65 16.60
C ASN A 11 -18.97 -0.09 16.11
N VAL A 12 -18.63 0.01 14.82
CA VAL A 12 -17.39 -0.53 14.25
C VAL A 12 -16.16 0.05 14.94
N VAL A 13 -16.10 1.38 15.07
CA VAL A 13 -14.98 2.06 15.72
C VAL A 13 -14.84 1.66 17.19
N ARG A 14 -15.95 1.51 17.91
CA ARG A 14 -15.95 1.02 19.30
C ARG A 14 -15.38 -0.39 19.39
N LYS A 15 -15.80 -1.28 18.49
CA LYS A 15 -15.31 -2.66 18.42
C LYS A 15 -13.81 -2.68 18.18
N ILE A 16 -13.30 -1.94 17.19
CA ILE A 16 -11.86 -1.86 16.90
C ILE A 16 -11.10 -1.31 18.12
N THR A 17 -11.59 -0.23 18.73
CA THR A 17 -10.94 0.36 19.91
C THR A 17 -10.88 -0.63 21.08
N ALA A 18 -11.96 -1.38 21.33
CA ALA A 18 -11.99 -2.40 22.38
C ALA A 18 -11.01 -3.54 22.08
N THR A 19 -10.93 -3.99 20.84
CA THR A 19 -9.96 -5.01 20.40
C THR A 19 -8.52 -4.52 20.57
N LEU A 20 -8.23 -3.27 20.19
CA LEU A 20 -6.92 -2.66 20.36
C LEU A 20 -6.54 -2.53 21.84
N GLN A 21 -7.45 -2.04 22.70
CA GLN A 21 -7.19 -1.84 24.13
C GLN A 21 -7.09 -3.15 24.93
N GLY A 22 -7.74 -4.21 24.48
CA GLY A 22 -7.77 -5.50 25.16
C GLY A 22 -6.83 -6.51 24.52
N PRO A 23 -7.32 -7.40 23.64
CA PRO A 23 -6.54 -8.51 23.09
C PRO A 23 -5.22 -8.11 22.42
N VAL A 24 -5.21 -7.03 21.63
CA VAL A 24 -3.99 -6.62 20.90
C VAL A 24 -2.91 -6.10 21.86
N VAL A 25 -3.26 -5.20 22.78
CA VAL A 25 -2.33 -4.74 23.84
C VAL A 25 -1.88 -5.91 24.72
N GLY A 26 -2.76 -6.88 24.97
CA GLY A 26 -2.41 -8.12 25.68
C GLY A 26 -1.29 -8.88 24.98
N ALA A 27 -1.45 -9.21 23.70
CA ALA A 27 -0.44 -9.89 22.90
C ALA A 27 0.85 -9.05 22.75
N LEU A 28 0.73 -7.73 22.56
CA LEU A 28 1.89 -6.84 22.48
C LEU A 28 2.68 -6.77 23.81
N ALA A 29 2.02 -6.91 24.97
CA ALA A 29 2.71 -6.95 26.26
C ALA A 29 3.56 -8.21 26.46
N GLU A 30 3.28 -9.29 25.73
CA GLU A 30 4.10 -10.50 25.73
C GLU A 30 5.38 -10.29 24.91
N LEU A 31 5.29 -9.52 23.82
CA LEU A 31 6.37 -9.31 22.85
C LEU A 31 7.23 -8.06 23.13
N VAL A 32 6.65 -7.01 23.71
CA VAL A 32 7.29 -5.70 23.91
C VAL A 32 7.36 -5.37 25.41
N PRO A 33 8.55 -5.43 26.05
CA PRO A 33 8.70 -5.24 27.49
C PRO A 33 8.16 -3.90 27.99
N GLU A 34 8.35 -2.85 27.20
CA GLU A 34 7.86 -1.50 27.54
C GLU A 34 6.34 -1.45 27.63
N VAL A 35 5.63 -2.18 26.76
CA VAL A 35 4.16 -2.28 26.82
C VAL A 35 3.70 -3.03 28.07
N ARG A 36 4.43 -4.07 28.48
CA ARG A 36 4.15 -4.84 29.70
C ARG A 36 4.19 -3.99 30.96
N ALA A 37 5.07 -2.99 31.01
CA ALA A 37 5.20 -2.08 32.13
C ALA A 37 4.06 -1.05 32.22
N LEU A 38 3.25 -0.89 31.17
CA LEU A 38 2.19 0.11 31.13
C LEU A 38 0.91 -0.35 31.85
N PRO A 39 0.19 0.56 32.54
CA PRO A 39 -1.12 0.25 33.08
C PRO A 39 -2.10 -0.08 31.94
N ARG A 40 -2.78 -1.24 32.02
CA ARG A 40 -3.70 -1.73 30.96
C ARG A 40 -4.72 -0.68 30.51
N ARG A 41 -5.23 0.15 31.43
CA ARG A 41 -6.27 1.16 31.13
C ARG A 41 -5.75 2.31 30.26
N THR A 42 -4.45 2.61 30.30
CA THR A 42 -3.83 3.73 29.58
C THR A 42 -2.84 3.28 28.53
N ALA A 43 -2.51 1.98 28.46
CA ALA A 43 -1.48 1.42 27.57
C ALA A 43 -1.66 1.87 26.11
N LEU A 44 -2.86 1.72 25.52
CA LEU A 44 -3.10 2.16 24.15
C LEU A 44 -2.89 3.68 23.97
N ASP A 45 -3.34 4.49 24.92
CA ASP A 45 -3.17 5.95 24.83
C ASP A 45 -1.69 6.33 24.90
N THR A 46 -0.92 5.69 25.79
CA THR A 46 0.53 5.89 25.92
C THR A 46 1.27 5.44 24.66
N ILE A 47 0.93 4.27 24.10
CA ILE A 47 1.50 3.79 22.84
C ILE A 47 1.20 4.77 21.69
N LEU A 48 -0.02 5.30 21.60
CA LEU A 48 -0.38 6.26 20.55
C LEU A 48 0.25 7.65 20.71
N ASP A 49 0.66 8.02 21.92
CA ASP A 49 1.35 9.29 22.21
C ASP A 49 2.88 9.18 22.01
N ASP A 50 3.44 7.97 21.98
CA ASP A 50 4.87 7.67 21.76
C ASP A 50 5.09 6.96 20.41
N VAL A 51 5.60 7.71 19.45
CA VAL A 51 5.83 7.24 18.07
C VAL A 51 6.88 6.12 18.00
N ASP A 52 7.90 6.15 18.85
CA ASP A 52 8.96 5.15 18.85
C ASP A 52 8.46 3.82 19.43
N LEU A 53 7.70 3.89 20.52
CA LEU A 53 7.02 2.74 21.10
C LEU A 53 6.00 2.13 20.13
N LEU A 54 5.21 2.97 19.44
CA LEU A 54 4.28 2.51 18.42
C LEU A 54 4.99 1.80 17.26
N ASN A 55 6.12 2.33 16.80
CA ASN A 55 6.92 1.69 15.75
C ASN A 55 7.40 0.31 16.20
N ARG A 56 7.92 0.17 17.43
CA ARG A 56 8.31 -1.13 17.99
C ARG A 56 7.13 -2.10 18.10
N CYS A 57 5.93 -1.61 18.43
CA CYS A 57 4.72 -2.44 18.41
C CYS A 57 4.37 -2.96 17.01
N PHE A 58 4.49 -2.12 15.97
CA PHE A 58 4.29 -2.56 14.59
C PHE A 58 5.36 -3.55 14.12
N MET A 59 6.62 -3.35 14.49
CA MET A 59 7.70 -4.30 14.21
C MET A 59 7.44 -5.66 14.89
N ALA A 60 7.03 -5.65 16.17
CA ALA A 60 6.68 -6.86 16.91
C ALA A 60 5.48 -7.59 16.30
N PHE A 61 4.45 -6.85 15.88
CA PHE A 61 3.29 -7.39 15.18
C PHE A 61 3.70 -8.11 13.89
N ARG A 62 4.48 -7.45 13.03
CA ARG A 62 4.96 -8.03 11.76
C ARG A 62 5.79 -9.28 11.96
N ALA A 63 6.73 -9.23 12.91
CA ALA A 63 7.63 -10.34 13.20
C ALA A 63 6.90 -11.56 13.80
N ASN A 64 5.72 -11.37 14.40
CA ASN A 64 4.99 -12.41 15.13
C ASN A 64 3.53 -12.52 14.68
N THR A 65 3.25 -12.34 13.38
CA THR A 65 1.88 -12.30 12.83
C THR A 65 1.05 -13.52 13.23
N ASP A 66 1.68 -14.70 13.36
CA ASP A 66 1.03 -15.93 13.81
C ASP A 66 0.37 -15.83 15.18
N GLN A 67 0.98 -15.11 16.13
CA GLN A 67 0.41 -14.89 17.46
C GLN A 67 -0.87 -14.05 17.41
N PHE A 68 -1.04 -13.23 16.37
CA PHE A 68 -2.21 -12.37 16.18
C PHE A 68 -3.28 -12.99 15.27
N ARG A 69 -3.04 -14.16 14.64
CA ARG A 69 -3.98 -14.79 13.68
C ARG A 69 -5.38 -14.96 14.23
N HIS A 70 -5.52 -15.31 15.52
CA HIS A 70 -6.81 -15.48 16.17
C HIS A 70 -7.62 -14.17 16.31
N LEU A 71 -6.97 -13.02 16.19
CA LEU A 71 -7.60 -11.68 16.17
C LEU A 71 -7.91 -11.20 14.76
N LEU A 72 -7.22 -11.76 13.75
CA LEU A 72 -7.38 -11.45 12.34
C LEU A 72 -8.41 -12.40 11.73
N VAL A 73 -9.68 -12.27 12.13
CA VAL A 73 -10.78 -13.12 11.65
C VAL A 73 -11.84 -12.32 10.90
N ASP A 74 -12.50 -12.96 9.94
CA ASP A 74 -13.60 -12.39 9.17
C ASP A 74 -14.94 -12.48 9.91
N ARG A 75 -16.04 -12.10 9.24
CA ARG A 75 -17.41 -12.20 9.80
C ARG A 75 -17.86 -13.63 10.08
N HIS A 76 -17.26 -14.62 9.41
CA HIS A 76 -17.53 -16.05 9.58
C HIS A 76 -16.61 -16.72 10.60
N LYS A 77 -15.78 -15.94 11.32
CA LYS A 77 -14.78 -16.42 12.29
C LYS A 77 -13.67 -17.26 11.66
N VAL A 78 -13.43 -17.08 10.37
CA VAL A 78 -12.32 -17.70 9.64
C VAL A 78 -11.13 -16.76 9.69
N THR A 79 -9.93 -17.30 9.92
CA THR A 79 -8.69 -16.50 9.92
C THR A 79 -8.43 -15.91 8.55
N VAL A 80 -8.13 -14.63 8.53
CA VAL A 80 -7.81 -13.85 7.34
C VAL A 80 -6.29 -13.78 7.19
N GLU A 81 -5.78 -14.25 6.06
CA GLU A 81 -4.35 -14.18 5.73
C GLU A 81 -4.00 -12.98 4.82
N ASP A 82 -5.01 -12.40 4.16
CA ASP A 82 -4.85 -11.25 3.26
C ASP A 82 -5.14 -9.93 3.99
N ALA A 83 -4.23 -8.95 3.88
CA ALA A 83 -4.38 -7.64 4.52
C ALA A 83 -5.58 -6.84 3.99
N ASP A 84 -6.00 -7.10 2.74
CA ASP A 84 -7.14 -6.45 2.08
C ASP A 84 -8.50 -7.07 2.46
N ALA A 85 -8.49 -8.26 3.04
CA ALA A 85 -9.72 -8.95 3.39
C ALA A 85 -10.39 -8.33 4.62
N LEU A 86 -11.72 -8.34 4.62
CA LEU A 86 -12.51 -7.70 5.66
C LEU A 86 -12.51 -8.53 6.94
N LEU A 87 -12.06 -7.90 8.01
CA LEU A 87 -12.17 -8.44 9.36
C LEU A 87 -13.63 -8.43 9.84
N GLU A 88 -13.89 -9.06 10.98
CA GLU A 88 -15.20 -9.13 11.62
C GLU A 88 -15.82 -7.74 11.89
N CYS A 89 -15.00 -6.71 12.01
CA CYS A 89 -15.43 -5.33 12.16
C CYS A 89 -15.85 -4.66 10.83
N GLY A 90 -15.73 -5.35 9.70
CA GLY A 90 -16.05 -4.82 8.36
C GLY A 90 -15.01 -3.85 7.80
N ARG A 91 -13.78 -3.90 8.31
CA ARG A 91 -12.61 -3.12 7.84
C ARG A 91 -11.48 -4.08 7.50
N SER A 92 -10.64 -3.72 6.53
CA SER A 92 -9.40 -4.44 6.26
C SER A 92 -8.36 -4.18 7.36
N LEU A 93 -7.30 -4.99 7.41
CA LEU A 93 -6.19 -4.75 8.34
C LEU A 93 -5.50 -3.42 8.02
N ASP A 94 -5.31 -3.11 6.74
CA ASP A 94 -4.73 -1.84 6.29
C ASP A 94 -5.56 -0.63 6.70
N ASP A 95 -6.91 -0.72 6.65
CA ASP A 95 -7.80 0.33 7.16
C ASP A 95 -7.58 0.59 8.66
N VAL A 96 -7.38 -0.48 9.45
CA VAL A 96 -7.12 -0.39 10.89
C VAL A 96 -5.72 0.20 11.15
N ILE A 97 -4.70 -0.23 10.41
CA ILE A 97 -3.33 0.32 10.50
C ILE A 97 -3.36 1.82 10.18
N ALA A 98 -3.97 2.21 9.06
CA ALA A 98 -4.11 3.61 8.68
C ALA A 98 -4.83 4.42 9.77
N MET A 99 -5.85 3.85 10.41
CA MET A 99 -6.54 4.52 11.52
C MET A 99 -5.64 4.74 12.74
N VAL A 100 -4.81 3.76 13.08
CA VAL A 100 -3.82 3.87 14.18
C VAL A 100 -2.77 4.93 13.85
N VAL A 101 -2.18 4.89 12.66
CA VAL A 101 -1.16 5.84 12.18
C VAL A 101 -1.72 7.26 12.15
N ARG A 102 -2.91 7.47 11.58
CA ARG A 102 -3.60 8.78 11.60
C ARG A 102 -3.84 9.29 13.01
N THR A 103 -4.21 8.40 13.94
CA THR A 103 -4.46 8.77 15.33
C THR A 103 -3.18 9.21 16.03
N ALA A 104 -2.08 8.47 15.83
CA ALA A 104 -0.77 8.80 16.37
C ALA A 104 -0.24 10.12 15.81
N ALA A 105 -0.25 10.29 14.48
CA ALA A 105 0.14 11.53 13.82
C ALA A 105 -0.67 12.73 14.29
N LYS A 106 -2.01 12.59 14.39
CA LYS A 106 -2.87 13.66 14.90
C LYS A 106 -2.52 14.04 16.34
N ARG A 107 -2.25 13.06 17.21
CA ARG A 107 -1.84 13.33 18.61
C ARG A 107 -0.50 14.04 18.64
N HIS A 108 0.46 13.57 17.84
CA HIS A 108 1.80 14.15 17.76
C HIS A 108 1.78 15.59 17.25
N PHE A 109 1.06 15.87 16.14
CA PHE A 109 0.95 17.21 15.59
C PHE A 109 0.33 18.20 16.57
N ARG A 110 -0.71 17.79 17.31
CA ARG A 110 -1.33 18.66 18.32
C ARG A 110 -0.44 18.86 19.54
N LEU A 111 0.28 17.83 19.97
CA LEU A 111 1.22 17.97 21.06
C LEU A 111 2.33 18.97 20.71
N ARG A 112 2.90 18.86 19.52
CA ARG A 112 4.02 19.69 19.06
C ARG A 112 3.62 21.10 18.65
N LEU A 113 2.49 21.28 17.96
CA LEU A 113 2.07 22.58 17.42
C LEU A 113 1.09 23.32 18.33
N ASP A 114 0.27 22.60 19.10
CA ASP A 114 -0.77 23.19 19.95
C ASP A 114 -0.49 22.98 21.46
N GLY A 115 0.62 22.33 21.83
CA GLY A 115 1.03 22.09 23.21
C GLY A 115 0.19 21.05 23.97
N SER A 116 -0.69 20.29 23.31
CA SER A 116 -1.50 19.25 23.97
C SER A 116 -1.96 18.14 23.04
N THR A 117 -1.91 16.88 23.49
CA THR A 117 -2.49 15.73 22.75
C THR A 117 -4.02 15.72 22.80
N LYS A 118 -4.61 16.40 23.79
CA LYS A 118 -6.05 16.51 23.99
C LYS A 118 -6.60 17.72 23.21
N PRO A 119 -7.76 17.62 22.55
CA PRO A 119 -8.41 18.77 21.95
C PRO A 119 -8.77 19.76 23.05
N ARG A 120 -8.66 21.05 22.73
CA ARG A 120 -9.32 22.10 23.53
C ARG A 120 -10.82 21.77 23.59
N LYS A 121 -11.28 21.37 24.77
CA LYS A 121 -12.71 21.31 25.06
C LYS A 121 -13.23 22.75 25.06
N ARG A 122 -13.95 23.16 24.01
CA ARG A 122 -14.78 24.37 24.07
C ARG A 122 -15.84 24.14 25.15
N LYS A 123 -15.97 25.07 26.10
CA LYS A 123 -17.07 25.06 27.08
C LYS A 123 -18.38 25.31 26.33
N ALA A 124 -19.04 24.26 25.87
CA ALA A 124 -20.47 24.27 25.58
C ALA A 124 -21.22 23.89 26.87
N PRO A 125 -22.36 24.54 27.18
CA PRO A 125 -23.09 24.27 28.41
C PRO A 125 -23.56 22.81 28.43
N ASN A 126 -23.22 22.14 29.55
CA ASN A 126 -23.60 20.78 29.94
C ASN A 126 -24.07 19.83 28.84
N SER A 127 -23.14 19.04 28.29
CA SER A 127 -23.46 17.65 27.98
C SER A 127 -22.31 16.74 28.36
N ARG A 128 -22.59 15.76 29.21
CA ARG A 128 -21.70 14.65 29.54
C ARG A 128 -21.47 13.82 28.27
N ARG A 129 -20.53 14.18 27.39
CA ARG A 129 -20.15 13.36 26.23
C ARG A 129 -18.64 13.34 26.02
N GLY A 130 -18.08 12.14 26.25
CA GLY A 130 -16.66 11.83 26.25
C GLY A 130 -16.03 11.64 24.86
N LEU A 131 -14.88 10.95 24.86
CA LEU A 131 -13.88 10.78 23.79
C LEU A 131 -14.40 10.43 22.37
N PHE A 132 -15.68 10.09 22.23
CA PHE A 132 -16.34 9.65 21.00
C PHE A 132 -16.65 10.75 19.96
N ALA A 133 -16.50 12.03 20.29
CA ALA A 133 -16.56 13.10 19.28
C ALA A 133 -15.29 13.18 18.40
N LYS A 134 -14.16 12.60 18.86
CA LYS A 134 -12.84 12.72 18.21
C LYS A 134 -12.59 11.73 17.08
N LEU A 135 -13.16 10.53 17.15
CA LEU A 135 -13.05 9.51 16.10
C LEU A 135 -13.95 9.81 14.88
N ARG A 136 -14.85 10.79 15.00
CA ARG A 136 -15.73 11.25 13.93
C ARG A 136 -15.06 12.23 12.95
N SER A 137 -13.77 12.56 13.15
CA SER A 137 -13.03 13.49 12.30
C SER A 137 -11.81 12.84 11.60
N LEU A 138 -11.67 11.52 11.68
CA LEU A 138 -10.50 10.81 11.16
C LEU A 138 -10.84 9.87 9.99
N VAL A 139 -12.13 9.62 9.68
CA VAL A 139 -12.56 8.57 8.74
C VAL A 139 -13.85 8.94 7.98
N THR A 140 -14.01 10.19 7.54
CA THR A 140 -15.07 10.54 6.57
C THR A 140 -14.44 11.02 5.27
N ARG A 141 -14.54 10.21 4.20
CA ARG A 141 -14.48 10.73 2.82
C ARG A 141 -15.61 11.76 2.68
N HIS A 142 -15.19 13.01 2.47
CA HIS A 142 -15.94 14.20 2.07
C HIS A 142 -17.34 14.40 2.66
N HIS A 143 -17.43 15.22 3.71
CA HIS A 143 -18.42 16.31 3.84
C HIS A 143 -17.69 17.51 4.48
N PRO A 144 -17.81 18.74 3.96
CA PRO A 144 -17.29 19.92 4.65
C PRO A 144 -18.10 20.10 5.93
N ARG A 145 -17.60 19.57 7.04
CA ARG A 145 -18.22 19.85 8.34
C ARG A 145 -17.86 21.28 8.71
N THR A 146 -18.85 22.15 8.67
CA THR A 146 -18.85 23.47 9.30
C THR A 146 -18.63 23.30 10.81
N THR A 147 -17.39 23.10 11.23
CA THR A 147 -16.98 23.31 12.62
C THR A 147 -16.79 24.82 12.76
N SER A 148 -17.72 25.47 13.46
CA SER A 148 -17.82 26.92 13.66
C SER A 148 -16.71 27.51 14.56
N GLY A 149 -15.45 27.26 14.22
CA GLY A 149 -14.28 27.86 14.85
C GLY A 149 -13.02 27.65 14.03
N PRO A 150 -12.00 28.53 14.19
CA PRO A 150 -10.73 28.36 13.51
C PRO A 150 -10.04 27.06 13.96
N LEU A 151 -9.58 26.27 12.98
CA LEU A 151 -8.82 25.05 13.19
C LEU A 151 -7.48 25.37 13.89
N THR A 152 -7.01 24.48 14.76
CA THR A 152 -5.67 24.61 15.37
C THR A 152 -4.57 24.32 14.35
N GLN A 153 -3.32 24.72 14.61
CA GLN A 153 -2.22 24.46 13.67
C GLN A 153 -2.01 22.95 13.46
N GLY A 154 -2.09 22.17 14.55
CA GLY A 154 -2.05 20.72 14.48
C GLY A 154 -3.19 20.10 13.66
N GLU A 155 -4.40 20.68 13.72
CA GLU A 155 -5.54 20.22 12.92
C GLU A 155 -5.41 20.59 11.44
N VAL A 156 -4.90 21.78 11.13
CA VAL A 156 -4.64 22.21 9.74
C VAL A 156 -3.61 21.29 9.09
N LEU A 157 -2.51 21.00 9.78
CA LEU A 157 -1.47 20.11 9.26
C LEU A 157 -1.99 18.67 9.13
N TYR A 158 -2.70 18.17 10.14
CA TYR A 158 -3.32 16.85 10.10
C TYR A 158 -4.25 16.70 8.88
N ASN A 159 -5.12 17.69 8.63
CA ASN A 159 -6.05 17.63 7.50
C ASN A 159 -5.33 17.61 6.14
N ALA A 160 -4.12 18.19 6.04
CA ALA A 160 -3.30 18.10 4.84
C ALA A 160 -2.67 16.70 4.66
N PHE A 161 -2.35 16.01 5.75
CA PHE A 161 -1.71 14.68 5.73
C PHE A 161 -2.65 13.48 5.74
N GLN A 162 -3.89 13.64 6.23
CA GLN A 162 -4.77 12.52 6.58
C GLN A 162 -4.99 11.49 5.46
N GLU A 163 -4.98 11.92 4.21
CA GLU A 163 -5.17 11.06 3.03
C GLU A 163 -3.91 10.24 2.71
N TYR A 164 -2.74 10.71 3.13
CA TYR A 164 -1.44 10.09 2.88
C TYR A 164 -0.90 9.31 4.09
N LEU A 165 -1.58 9.32 5.24
CA LEU A 165 -1.22 8.53 6.43
C LEU A 165 -1.91 7.17 6.37
N LEU A 166 -1.29 6.23 5.67
CA LEU A 166 -1.86 4.94 5.29
C LEU A 166 -1.12 3.76 5.91
N HIS A 167 0.19 3.89 6.12
CA HIS A 167 1.06 2.76 6.40
C HIS A 167 1.83 2.96 7.69
N ASP A 168 2.09 1.86 8.38
CA ASP A 168 2.86 1.81 9.61
C ASP A 168 4.34 2.22 9.45
N TRP A 169 4.96 2.01 8.27
CA TRP A 169 6.31 2.51 8.00
C TRP A 169 6.43 4.04 8.15
N GLN A 170 5.31 4.75 8.10
CA GLN A 170 5.28 6.21 8.27
C GLN A 170 5.41 6.63 9.73
N VAL A 171 5.17 5.73 10.69
CA VAL A 171 5.24 6.02 12.12
C VAL A 171 6.56 6.72 12.49
N PRO A 172 7.76 6.15 12.23
CA PRO A 172 9.02 6.82 12.56
C PRO A 172 9.27 8.14 11.82
N ILE A 173 8.48 8.47 10.79
CA ILE A 173 8.62 9.69 9.98
C ILE A 173 7.72 10.83 10.52
N ILE A 174 6.69 10.52 11.32
CA ILE A 174 5.77 11.49 11.91
C ILE A 174 6.48 12.71 12.55
N PRO A 175 7.62 12.56 13.27
CA PRO A 175 8.35 13.69 13.85
C PRO A 175 8.96 14.65 12.82
N GLU A 176 9.18 14.21 11.58
CA GLU A 176 9.61 15.08 10.47
C GLU A 176 8.41 15.74 9.79
N TYR A 177 7.30 15.01 9.64
CA TYR A 177 6.06 15.55 9.08
C TYR A 177 5.53 16.78 9.81
N VAL A 178 5.72 16.85 11.14
CA VAL A 178 5.28 18.02 11.93
C VAL A 178 5.98 19.32 11.53
N GLN A 179 7.16 19.21 10.91
CA GLN A 179 7.96 20.34 10.48
C GLN A 179 7.65 20.78 9.04
N MET A 180 6.70 20.11 8.37
CA MET A 180 6.27 20.43 7.01
C MET A 180 5.16 21.49 6.98
N ASN A 181 5.13 22.30 5.94
CA ASN A 181 4.05 23.26 5.69
C ASN A 181 2.84 22.56 5.01
N PRO A 182 1.59 22.79 5.46
CA PRO A 182 0.39 22.24 4.80
C PRO A 182 0.32 22.51 3.29
N GLY A 183 0.81 23.66 2.83
CA GLY A 183 0.86 23.99 1.40
C GLY A 183 1.77 23.03 0.62
N MET A 184 2.95 22.73 1.18
CA MET A 184 3.90 21.79 0.59
C MET A 184 3.31 20.37 0.53
N VAL A 185 2.66 19.91 1.61
CA VAL A 185 2.01 18.59 1.66
C VAL A 185 0.95 18.45 0.56
N ARG A 186 0.13 19.47 0.34
CA ARG A 186 -0.88 19.47 -0.73
C ARG A 186 -0.27 19.47 -2.13
N ARG A 187 0.86 20.16 -2.33
CA ARG A 187 1.58 20.17 -3.62
C ARG A 187 2.23 18.82 -3.91
N LEU A 188 2.84 18.19 -2.90
CA LEU A 188 3.45 16.87 -3.05
C LEU A 188 2.39 15.79 -3.29
N GLY A 189 1.25 15.88 -2.61
CA GLY A 189 0.15 14.94 -2.75
C GLY A 189 0.60 13.49 -2.50
N GLU A 190 0.26 12.59 -3.41
CA GLU A 190 0.63 11.17 -3.32
C GLU A 190 2.13 10.91 -3.39
N ARG A 191 2.93 11.82 -3.98
CA ARG A 191 4.40 11.68 -4.05
C ARG A 191 5.03 11.60 -2.67
N LEU A 192 4.36 12.13 -1.64
CA LEU A 192 4.79 12.00 -0.26
C LEU A 192 5.00 10.53 0.18
N LEU A 193 4.25 9.59 -0.40
CA LEU A 193 4.34 8.16 -0.10
C LEU A 193 5.62 7.49 -0.63
N GLU A 194 6.34 8.17 -1.53
CA GLU A 194 7.62 7.71 -2.07
C GLU A 194 8.77 7.93 -1.08
N TYR A 195 8.62 8.90 -0.18
CA TYR A 195 9.67 9.31 0.76
C TYR A 195 9.56 8.54 2.07
N ARG A 196 10.24 7.40 2.10
CA ARG A 196 10.17 6.40 3.19
C ARG A 196 11.21 6.57 4.29
N LEU A 197 12.10 7.56 4.17
CA LEU A 197 13.12 7.84 5.18
C LEU A 197 12.91 9.24 5.77
N PRO A 198 13.13 9.42 7.09
CA PRO A 198 13.11 10.75 7.72
C PRO A 198 14.03 11.76 7.03
N GLU A 199 15.20 11.30 6.59
CA GLU A 199 16.19 12.16 5.92
C GLU A 199 15.69 12.68 4.57
N ASP A 200 14.87 11.91 3.86
CA ASP A 200 14.29 12.35 2.59
C ASP A 200 13.28 13.47 2.81
N ILE A 201 12.49 13.38 3.89
CA ILE A 201 11.55 14.43 4.29
C ILE A 201 12.30 15.71 4.69
N ARG A 202 13.46 15.59 5.35
CA ARG A 202 14.31 16.74 5.67
C ARG A 202 14.82 17.41 4.41
N ARG A 203 15.34 16.63 3.44
CA ARG A 203 15.84 17.16 2.17
C ARG A 203 14.74 17.83 1.35
N LEU A 204 13.55 17.23 1.29
CA LEU A 204 12.36 17.82 0.65
C LEU A 204 11.96 19.17 1.23
N ARG A 205 12.09 19.33 2.55
CA ARG A 205 11.77 20.59 3.20
C ARG A 205 12.81 21.67 2.88
N SER A 206 14.07 21.29 2.74
CA SER A 206 15.16 22.22 2.41
C SER A 206 15.07 22.72 0.97
N ASP A 207 14.66 21.86 0.02
CA ASP A 207 14.45 22.22 -1.38
C ASP A 207 13.10 21.67 -1.89
N PRO A 208 12.00 22.40 -1.65
CA PRO A 208 10.66 21.93 -2.01
C PRO A 208 10.32 22.09 -3.50
N ASP A 209 11.07 22.93 -4.24
CA ASP A 209 10.81 23.24 -5.64
C ASP A 209 11.60 22.30 -6.58
N ASN A 210 12.71 21.74 -6.11
CA ASN A 210 13.43 20.67 -6.78
C ASN A 210 13.53 19.42 -5.88
N PRO A 211 12.43 18.67 -5.73
CA PRO A 211 12.39 17.55 -4.79
C PRO A 211 13.41 16.47 -5.20
N PRO A 212 14.32 16.06 -4.30
CA PRO A 212 15.31 15.04 -4.62
C PRO A 212 14.62 13.70 -4.93
N PRO A 213 15.26 12.84 -5.74
CA PRO A 213 14.78 11.48 -5.92
C PRO A 213 14.74 10.78 -4.55
N PRO A 214 13.67 10.03 -4.23
CA PRO A 214 13.57 9.29 -2.99
C PRO A 214 14.71 8.28 -2.91
N THR A 215 15.26 8.07 -1.71
CA THR A 215 16.29 7.06 -1.55
C THR A 215 15.67 5.68 -1.71
N PRO A 216 16.22 4.80 -2.56
CA PRO A 216 15.70 3.45 -2.71
C PRO A 216 15.86 2.72 -1.38
N VAL A 217 14.72 2.40 -0.75
CA VAL A 217 14.72 1.51 0.40
C VAL A 217 14.94 0.12 -0.17
N VAL A 218 16.12 -0.46 0.07
CA VAL A 218 16.33 -1.89 -0.15
C VAL A 218 15.26 -2.58 0.69
N SER A 219 14.27 -3.14 0.01
CA SER A 219 13.24 -3.88 0.71
C SER A 219 13.94 -5.11 1.26
N ASP A 220 14.01 -5.23 2.59
CA ASP A 220 14.28 -6.52 3.25
C ASP A 220 13.08 -7.45 2.98
N ALA A 221 12.89 -7.79 1.72
CA ALA A 221 12.04 -8.85 1.22
C ALA A 221 12.89 -10.13 1.11
N GLN A 222 13.62 -10.44 2.17
CA GLN A 222 14.25 -11.74 2.41
C GLN A 222 14.17 -12.05 3.90
N THR A 223 13.02 -12.48 4.38
CA THR A 223 12.98 -13.37 5.56
C THR A 223 11.82 -14.35 5.45
N ALA A 224 11.90 -15.19 4.41
CA ALA A 224 11.37 -16.54 4.47
C ALA A 224 12.59 -17.47 4.28
N GLY A 225 13.01 -18.15 5.35
CA GLY A 225 14.10 -19.11 5.29
C GLY A 225 14.90 -19.19 6.59
N PHE A 226 14.51 -20.13 7.45
CA PHE A 226 15.34 -20.64 8.54
C PHE A 226 16.74 -20.99 8.05
N GLN A 227 17.79 -20.45 8.67
CA GLN A 227 18.98 -21.23 9.02
C GLN A 227 19.48 -20.78 10.39
N VAL A 228 19.29 -21.66 11.37
CA VAL A 228 20.03 -21.64 12.63
C VAL A 228 21.47 -22.00 12.28
N ALA A 229 22.40 -21.06 12.45
CA ALA A 229 23.82 -21.35 12.34
C ALA A 229 24.24 -22.27 13.50
N PRO A 230 24.84 -23.45 13.25
CA PRO A 230 25.48 -24.21 14.30
C PRO A 230 26.76 -23.48 14.73
N THR A 231 26.89 -23.28 16.03
CA THR A 231 28.11 -22.87 16.72
C THR A 231 29.31 -23.75 16.33
N ALA A 232 30.41 -23.12 15.92
CA ALA A 232 31.74 -23.73 15.96
C ALA A 232 32.77 -22.67 16.41
N PRO A 233 33.68 -23.01 17.36
CA PRO A 233 34.63 -22.06 17.92
C PRO A 233 35.93 -21.95 17.10
N ALA A 234 36.68 -20.91 17.45
CA ALA A 234 37.91 -20.39 16.86
C ALA A 234 39.04 -21.39 16.56
N SER A 235 39.82 -21.12 15.50
CA SER A 235 41.30 -21.09 15.52
C SER A 235 41.92 -20.54 14.22
N LEU A 236 42.58 -19.38 14.37
CA LEU A 236 43.87 -18.88 13.85
C LEU A 236 44.30 -18.94 12.34
N PRO A 237 45.15 -17.98 11.90
CA PRO A 237 45.37 -17.62 10.50
C PRO A 237 46.70 -18.15 9.93
N VAL A 238 46.78 -18.41 8.61
CA VAL A 238 48.08 -18.54 7.92
C VAL A 238 48.03 -17.96 6.49
N SER A 239 48.77 -16.86 6.37
CA SER A 239 49.69 -16.40 5.32
C SER A 239 49.41 -16.56 3.83
N VAL A 240 49.45 -15.40 3.18
CA VAL A 240 49.66 -15.13 1.76
C VAL A 240 51.12 -15.39 1.37
N THR A 241 51.35 -16.13 0.31
CA THR A 241 52.50 -15.97 -0.60
C THR A 241 52.04 -16.17 -2.03
N GLY A 242 52.31 -15.20 -2.89
CA GLY A 242 51.91 -15.19 -4.30
C GLY A 242 52.92 -15.87 -5.21
N ALA A 243 52.45 -16.35 -6.37
CA ALA A 243 53.01 -16.10 -7.70
C ALA A 243 52.20 -16.89 -8.76
N GLU A 244 51.73 -16.13 -9.75
CA GLU A 244 51.18 -16.46 -11.06
C GLU A 244 51.26 -17.91 -11.58
N ARG A 245 50.10 -18.49 -11.93
CA ARG A 245 49.92 -19.24 -13.18
C ARG A 245 48.53 -19.00 -13.76
N LEU A 246 48.53 -18.59 -15.03
CA LEU A 246 47.39 -18.45 -15.92
C LEU A 246 46.85 -19.82 -16.38
N SER A 247 45.55 -19.80 -16.66
CA SER A 247 44.81 -20.58 -17.68
C SER A 247 44.06 -21.84 -17.26
N ASP A 248 42.81 -21.85 -17.74
CA ASP A 248 41.86 -22.94 -17.96
C ASP A 248 41.08 -23.51 -16.77
N GLY A 249 39.96 -22.83 -16.47
CA GLY A 249 38.92 -23.36 -15.60
C GLY A 249 37.68 -22.48 -15.45
N MET A 250 37.30 -21.70 -16.48
CA MET A 250 36.01 -20.99 -16.49
C MET A 250 34.97 -21.87 -17.18
N ALA A 251 34.07 -22.46 -16.39
CA ALA A 251 32.83 -23.01 -16.90
C ALA A 251 32.11 -21.95 -17.73
N LYS A 252 31.83 -22.30 -18.98
CA LYS A 252 31.09 -21.48 -19.94
C LYS A 252 29.73 -21.15 -19.33
N ILE A 253 29.53 -19.90 -18.91
CA ILE A 253 28.20 -19.36 -18.68
C ILE A 253 27.52 -19.35 -20.04
N GLU A 254 26.70 -20.36 -20.31
CA GLU A 254 25.83 -20.36 -21.46
C GLU A 254 24.80 -19.24 -21.27
N ILE A 255 25.09 -18.10 -21.88
CA ILE A 255 24.11 -17.08 -22.19
C ILE A 255 23.09 -17.77 -23.11
N SER A 256 22.03 -18.28 -22.50
CA SER A 256 20.90 -18.90 -23.19
C SER A 256 20.33 -17.88 -24.16
N ARG A 257 20.54 -18.11 -25.46
CA ARG A 257 19.81 -17.39 -26.51
C ARG A 257 18.31 -17.69 -26.34
N PRO A 258 17.41 -16.71 -26.52
CA PRO A 258 15.98 -16.96 -26.44
C PRO A 258 15.58 -17.91 -27.59
N SER A 259 15.16 -19.12 -27.23
CA SER A 259 14.51 -20.07 -28.14
C SER A 259 13.13 -19.51 -28.50
N ALA A 260 12.89 -19.25 -29.79
CA ALA A 260 11.70 -18.57 -30.30
C ALA A 260 10.39 -19.39 -30.30
N ASP A 261 10.26 -20.42 -29.45
CA ASP A 261 9.11 -21.34 -29.49
C ASP A 261 8.63 -21.79 -28.10
N LYS A 262 8.73 -20.91 -27.10
CA LYS A 262 8.12 -21.13 -25.79
C LYS A 262 6.80 -20.35 -25.72
N ASP A 263 5.72 -21.03 -25.34
CA ASP A 263 4.49 -20.36 -24.88
C ASP A 263 4.84 -19.60 -23.59
N GLU A 264 5.04 -18.29 -23.71
CA GLU A 264 5.38 -17.37 -22.63
C GLU A 264 4.14 -16.66 -22.08
N ARG A 265 2.94 -17.09 -22.48
CA ARG A 265 1.68 -16.54 -21.99
C ARG A 265 1.64 -16.57 -20.46
N ALA A 266 1.03 -15.53 -19.89
CA ALA A 266 0.83 -15.44 -18.46
C ALA A 266 0.05 -16.66 -17.95
N ARG A 267 0.59 -17.33 -16.93
CA ARG A 267 -0.07 -18.50 -16.33
C ARG A 267 -1.14 -18.03 -15.35
N LEU A 268 -2.38 -18.46 -15.57
CA LEU A 268 -3.52 -18.06 -14.73
C LEU A 268 -3.30 -18.39 -13.24
N SER A 269 -2.61 -19.49 -12.92
CA SER A 269 -2.26 -19.85 -11.55
C SER A 269 -1.28 -18.88 -10.87
N GLU A 270 -0.49 -18.14 -11.67
CA GLU A 270 0.54 -17.23 -11.19
C GLU A 270 0.04 -15.78 -11.13
N ILE A 271 -0.94 -15.42 -11.95
CA ILE A 271 -1.48 -14.05 -12.03
C ILE A 271 -2.81 -13.84 -11.29
N LEU A 272 -3.47 -14.90 -10.84
CA LEU A 272 -4.73 -14.80 -10.09
C LEU A 272 -4.49 -14.88 -8.59
N THR A 273 -5.33 -14.19 -7.83
CA THR A 273 -5.40 -14.34 -6.38
C THR A 273 -5.81 -15.77 -6.00
N PRO A 274 -5.45 -16.28 -4.81
CA PRO A 274 -5.81 -17.63 -4.38
C PRO A 274 -7.33 -17.92 -4.38
N ASP A 275 -8.15 -16.88 -4.16
CA ASP A 275 -9.61 -16.96 -4.25
C ASP A 275 -10.14 -17.02 -5.70
N GLY A 276 -9.26 -16.85 -6.69
CA GLY A 276 -9.56 -16.88 -8.11
C GLY A 276 -10.45 -15.73 -8.60
N LYS A 277 -10.63 -14.66 -7.81
CA LYS A 277 -11.56 -13.56 -8.12
C LYS A 277 -10.91 -12.34 -8.74
N ARG A 278 -9.61 -12.11 -8.52
CA ARG A 278 -8.88 -10.93 -9.00
C ARG A 278 -7.51 -11.29 -9.56
N LEU A 279 -6.89 -10.34 -10.25
CA LEU A 279 -5.47 -10.42 -10.55
C LEU A 279 -4.65 -10.15 -9.28
N GLN A 280 -3.55 -10.87 -9.11
CA GLN A 280 -2.65 -10.67 -7.99
C GLN A 280 -1.59 -9.64 -8.35
N ALA A 281 -1.62 -8.49 -7.68
CA ALA A 281 -0.72 -7.37 -7.93
C ALA A 281 0.77 -7.79 -7.93
N LYS A 282 1.18 -8.65 -6.99
CA LYS A 282 2.56 -9.15 -6.86
C LYS A 282 3.09 -9.88 -8.09
N ALA A 283 2.21 -10.49 -8.89
CA ALA A 283 2.58 -11.23 -10.08
C ALA A 283 3.20 -10.33 -11.17
N PHE A 284 2.89 -9.04 -11.12
CA PHE A 284 3.35 -8.05 -12.10
C PHE A 284 4.57 -7.26 -11.63
N ALA A 285 5.05 -7.47 -10.40
CA ALA A 285 6.14 -6.68 -9.83
C ALA A 285 7.40 -6.70 -10.71
N ASN A 286 7.82 -7.88 -11.17
CA ASN A 286 9.00 -8.01 -12.02
C ASN A 286 8.79 -7.38 -13.41
N ALA A 287 7.59 -7.54 -13.98
CA ALA A 287 7.25 -6.94 -15.27
C ALA A 287 7.26 -5.41 -15.22
N LEU A 288 6.79 -4.83 -14.11
CA LEU A 288 6.76 -3.38 -13.92
C LEU A 288 8.14 -2.77 -13.59
N LEU A 289 9.10 -3.60 -13.20
CA LEU A 289 10.49 -3.18 -13.01
C LEU A 289 11.29 -3.19 -14.31
N ASP A 290 10.82 -3.89 -15.36
CA ASP A 290 11.50 -3.93 -16.67
C ASP A 290 11.52 -2.53 -17.33
N PRO A 291 12.71 -1.98 -17.64
CA PRO A 291 12.83 -0.69 -18.32
C PRO A 291 11.99 -0.59 -19.61
N LYS A 292 11.91 -1.66 -20.40
CA LYS A 292 11.15 -1.67 -21.67
C LYS A 292 9.65 -1.52 -21.46
N VAL A 293 9.15 -2.01 -20.33
CA VAL A 293 7.74 -1.86 -19.93
C VAL A 293 7.50 -0.45 -19.40
N ARG A 294 8.42 0.07 -18.58
CA ARG A 294 8.33 1.42 -17.99
C ARG A 294 8.39 2.54 -19.03
N GLU A 295 9.14 2.37 -20.11
CA GLU A 295 9.19 3.34 -21.22
C GLU A 295 7.85 3.51 -21.94
N VAL A 296 6.99 2.49 -21.89
CA VAL A 296 5.75 2.44 -22.65
C VAL A 296 4.53 2.77 -21.78
N ILE A 297 4.60 2.53 -20.48
CA ILE A 297 3.49 2.79 -19.56
C ILE A 297 3.43 4.29 -19.22
N PRO A 298 2.28 4.96 -19.44
CA PRO A 298 2.06 6.31 -18.93
C PRO A 298 2.11 6.31 -17.39
N ASN A 299 2.85 7.25 -16.79
CA ASN A 299 3.08 7.37 -15.34
C ASN A 299 3.90 6.22 -14.69
N ALA A 300 4.85 5.61 -15.43
CA ALA A 300 5.73 4.54 -14.93
C ALA A 300 6.65 4.89 -13.74
N ALA A 301 6.64 6.15 -13.27
CA ALA A 301 7.32 6.55 -12.04
C ALA A 301 6.64 5.96 -10.78
N ASN A 302 5.32 5.71 -10.81
CA ASN A 302 4.53 5.32 -9.63
C ASN A 302 4.24 3.80 -9.59
N ALA A 303 5.29 2.97 -9.54
CA ALA A 303 5.15 1.50 -9.56
C ALA A 303 4.18 0.94 -8.49
N ILE A 304 4.04 1.60 -7.34
CA ILE A 304 3.15 1.19 -6.24
C ILE A 304 1.68 1.43 -6.59
N SER A 305 1.34 2.61 -7.15
CA SER A 305 -0.03 2.92 -7.60
C SER A 305 -0.41 2.00 -8.77
N VAL A 306 0.50 1.82 -9.73
CA VAL A 306 0.38 0.94 -10.89
C VAL A 306 0.11 -0.51 -10.48
N THR A 307 0.82 -1.02 -9.47
CA THR A 307 0.63 -2.39 -8.95
C THR A 307 -0.73 -2.55 -8.25
N GLY A 308 -1.16 -1.56 -7.46
CA GLY A 308 -2.48 -1.56 -6.82
C GLY A 308 -3.65 -1.57 -7.81
N LYS A 309 -3.53 -0.85 -8.93
CA LYS A 309 -4.58 -0.83 -9.98
C LYS A 309 -4.76 -2.19 -10.66
N LEU A 310 -3.68 -2.95 -10.84
CA LEU A 310 -3.75 -4.31 -11.39
C LEU A 310 -4.53 -5.24 -10.44
N GLY A 311 -4.37 -5.06 -9.12
CA GLY A 311 -5.08 -5.84 -8.11
C GLY A 311 -6.60 -5.67 -8.08
N ILE A 312 -7.14 -4.62 -8.69
CA ILE A 312 -8.60 -4.36 -8.76
C ILE A 312 -9.26 -5.18 -9.88
N VAL A 313 -8.48 -5.58 -10.89
CA VAL A 313 -8.99 -6.25 -12.10
C VAL A 313 -9.59 -7.61 -11.75
N SER A 314 -10.81 -7.87 -12.24
CA SER A 314 -11.46 -9.17 -12.00
C SER A 314 -10.76 -10.30 -12.74
N ALA A 315 -10.80 -11.49 -12.14
CA ALA A 315 -10.28 -12.70 -12.74
C ALA A 315 -10.97 -13.05 -14.06
N SER A 316 -12.26 -12.71 -14.22
CA SER A 316 -12.98 -12.95 -15.48
C SER A 316 -12.35 -12.19 -16.65
N VAL A 317 -11.97 -10.94 -16.40
CA VAL A 317 -11.29 -10.06 -17.36
C VAL A 317 -9.85 -10.53 -17.60
N GLY A 318 -9.12 -10.86 -16.54
CA GLY A 318 -7.76 -11.42 -16.66
C GLY A 318 -7.72 -12.72 -17.48
N LYS A 319 -8.62 -13.66 -17.17
CA LYS A 319 -8.77 -14.93 -17.91
C LYS A 319 -9.08 -14.71 -19.38
N LYS A 320 -9.93 -13.73 -19.68
CA LYS A 320 -10.29 -13.38 -21.05
C LYS A 320 -9.12 -12.79 -21.83
N LEU A 321 -8.38 -11.85 -21.24
CA LEU A 321 -7.21 -11.25 -21.90
C LEU A 321 -6.09 -12.28 -22.13
N VAL A 322 -5.83 -13.14 -21.17
CA VAL A 322 -4.81 -14.20 -21.29
C VAL A 322 -5.28 -15.33 -22.21
N GLY A 323 -6.53 -15.76 -22.10
CA GLY A 323 -7.08 -16.85 -22.90
C GLY A 323 -7.23 -16.49 -24.38
N ASP A 324 -7.78 -15.31 -24.66
CA ASP A 324 -8.20 -14.94 -26.02
C ASP A 324 -7.10 -14.18 -26.80
N LEU A 325 -6.14 -13.54 -26.12
CA LEU A 325 -5.02 -12.82 -26.76
C LEU A 325 -3.65 -13.44 -26.46
N ALA A 326 -3.58 -14.48 -25.62
CA ALA A 326 -2.32 -15.10 -25.22
C ALA A 326 -1.26 -14.12 -24.66
N LEU A 327 -1.70 -13.07 -23.96
CA LEU A 327 -0.78 -12.05 -23.45
C LEU A 327 0.18 -12.65 -22.41
N ARG A 328 1.45 -12.28 -22.53
CA ARG A 328 2.46 -12.43 -21.48
C ARG A 328 2.19 -11.48 -20.30
N VAL A 329 2.87 -11.68 -19.18
CA VAL A 329 2.68 -10.87 -17.96
C VAL A 329 3.03 -9.39 -18.19
N ASP A 330 4.11 -9.12 -18.93
CA ASP A 330 4.53 -7.76 -19.33
C ASP A 330 3.49 -7.08 -20.21
N GLN A 331 3.03 -7.78 -21.25
CA GLN A 331 2.02 -7.30 -22.19
C GLN A 331 0.68 -7.03 -21.50
N LEU A 332 0.28 -7.90 -20.57
CA LEU A 332 -0.95 -7.74 -19.79
C LEU A 332 -0.87 -6.51 -18.87
N ALA A 333 0.29 -6.28 -18.23
CA ALA A 333 0.51 -5.07 -17.45
C ALA A 333 0.39 -3.81 -18.31
N VAL A 334 1.06 -3.78 -19.47
CA VAL A 334 1.03 -2.65 -20.40
C VAL A 334 -0.38 -2.38 -20.91
N PHE A 335 -1.12 -3.43 -21.27
CA PHE A 335 -2.51 -3.34 -21.71
C PHE A 335 -3.39 -2.64 -20.65
N LEU A 336 -3.35 -3.16 -19.42
CA LEU A 336 -4.21 -2.69 -18.33
C LEU A 336 -3.83 -1.28 -17.88
N MET A 337 -2.55 -0.95 -17.85
CA MET A 337 -2.09 0.37 -17.44
C MET A 337 -2.36 1.44 -18.49
N SER A 338 -2.19 1.10 -19.77
CA SER A 338 -2.60 1.98 -20.87
C SER A 338 -4.12 2.23 -20.84
N ALA A 339 -4.91 1.20 -20.51
CA ALA A 339 -6.35 1.33 -20.40
C ALA A 339 -6.77 2.18 -19.19
N ASN A 340 -6.10 2.04 -18.05
CA ASN A 340 -6.35 2.87 -16.88
C ASN A 340 -6.02 4.35 -17.16
N ALA A 341 -4.88 4.63 -17.78
CA ALA A 341 -4.49 5.99 -18.14
C ALA A 341 -5.48 6.65 -19.12
N ALA A 342 -6.01 5.88 -20.08
CA ALA A 342 -6.95 6.41 -21.07
C ALA A 342 -8.38 6.60 -20.53
N LEU A 343 -8.84 5.75 -19.61
CA LEU A 343 -10.21 5.79 -19.08
C LEU A 343 -10.35 6.63 -17.80
N GLY A 344 -9.26 6.80 -17.05
CA GLY A 344 -9.28 7.26 -15.67
C GLY A 344 -9.77 6.18 -14.70
N ASP A 345 -9.52 6.41 -13.41
CA ASP A 345 -9.72 5.41 -12.35
C ASP A 345 -11.15 4.87 -12.24
N GLU A 346 -12.14 5.77 -12.24
CA GLU A 346 -13.55 5.38 -12.03
C GLU A 346 -14.08 4.51 -13.18
N ASN A 347 -13.79 4.89 -14.42
CA ASN A 347 -14.25 4.14 -15.59
C ASN A 347 -13.46 2.85 -15.79
N PHE A 348 -12.18 2.86 -15.43
CA PHE A 348 -11.36 1.65 -15.43
C PHE A 348 -11.90 0.62 -14.43
N GLU A 349 -12.19 1.02 -13.19
CA GLU A 349 -12.76 0.13 -12.18
C GLU A 349 -14.13 -0.42 -12.60
N LYS A 350 -15.00 0.42 -13.18
CA LYS A 350 -16.29 -0.04 -13.73
C LYS A 350 -16.13 -1.05 -14.86
N ALA A 351 -15.13 -0.89 -15.73
CA ALA A 351 -14.93 -1.74 -16.90
C ALA A 351 -14.16 -3.04 -16.58
N PHE A 352 -13.09 -2.95 -15.78
CA PHE A 352 -12.13 -4.03 -15.56
C PHE A 352 -12.17 -4.59 -14.13
N GLY A 353 -12.75 -3.87 -13.17
CA GLY A 353 -12.78 -4.23 -11.74
C GLY A 353 -13.69 -5.41 -11.41
N VAL A 354 -14.09 -5.56 -10.14
CA VAL A 354 -15.05 -6.58 -9.69
C VAL A 354 -16.41 -5.94 -9.44
N PRO A 355 -17.49 -6.34 -10.14
CA PRO A 355 -17.60 -7.47 -11.07
C PRO A 355 -17.07 -7.20 -12.50
N GLY A 356 -16.83 -5.93 -12.85
CA GLY A 356 -16.35 -5.54 -14.18
C GLY A 356 -17.41 -5.71 -15.27
N ARG A 357 -17.04 -5.45 -16.52
CA ARG A 357 -17.94 -5.58 -17.68
C ARG A 357 -17.34 -6.55 -18.71
N PRO A 358 -17.53 -7.87 -18.55
CA PRO A 358 -16.92 -8.85 -19.44
C PRO A 358 -17.34 -8.69 -20.90
N ASP A 359 -18.59 -8.27 -21.18
CA ASP A 359 -19.06 -8.01 -22.55
C ASP A 359 -18.35 -6.82 -23.21
N TYR A 360 -18.04 -5.79 -22.40
CA TYR A 360 -17.28 -4.65 -22.86
C TYR A 360 -15.84 -5.05 -23.18
N VAL A 361 -15.21 -5.80 -22.29
CA VAL A 361 -13.86 -6.33 -22.50
C VAL A 361 -13.82 -7.30 -23.69
N ALA A 362 -14.86 -8.11 -23.92
CA ALA A 362 -14.96 -8.99 -25.07
C ALA A 362 -14.93 -8.21 -26.40
N LYS A 363 -15.60 -7.05 -26.48
CA LYS A 363 -15.51 -6.18 -27.67
C LYS A 363 -14.11 -5.60 -27.87
N ILE A 364 -13.41 -5.28 -26.78
CA ILE A 364 -12.01 -4.82 -26.84
C ILE A 364 -11.11 -5.95 -27.36
N VAL A 365 -11.26 -7.16 -26.82
CA VAL A 365 -10.54 -8.35 -27.24
C VAL A 365 -10.78 -8.66 -28.71
N GLN A 366 -12.03 -8.62 -29.18
CA GLN A 366 -12.35 -8.85 -30.59
C GLN A 366 -11.66 -7.84 -31.51
N ARG A 367 -11.59 -6.56 -31.10
CA ARG A 367 -10.84 -5.53 -31.86
C ARG A 367 -9.34 -5.75 -31.81
N ALA A 368 -8.80 -6.21 -30.68
CA ALA A 368 -7.39 -6.53 -30.54
C ALA A 368 -7.00 -7.73 -31.42
N GLN A 369 -7.83 -8.77 -31.47
CA GLN A 369 -7.66 -9.91 -32.39
C GLN A 369 -7.72 -9.47 -33.86
N ALA A 370 -8.68 -8.61 -34.23
CA ALA A 370 -8.76 -8.05 -35.57
C ALA A 370 -7.53 -7.20 -35.95
N ALA A 371 -6.84 -6.63 -34.94
CA ALA A 371 -5.58 -5.91 -35.10
C ALA A 371 -4.34 -6.84 -35.01
N ASN A 372 -4.54 -8.16 -34.97
CA ASN A 372 -3.50 -9.19 -34.81
C ASN A 372 -2.63 -8.99 -33.57
N LEU A 373 -3.23 -8.53 -32.47
CA LEU A 373 -2.54 -8.47 -31.18
C LEU A 373 -2.52 -9.83 -30.50
N GLY A 374 -1.35 -10.19 -29.97
CA GLY A 374 -1.18 -11.35 -29.11
C GLY A 374 0.24 -11.48 -28.56
N GLN A 375 0.65 -12.70 -28.22
CA GLN A 375 1.96 -12.97 -27.59
C GLN A 375 3.16 -12.43 -28.41
N ALA A 376 3.08 -12.46 -29.74
CA ALA A 376 4.16 -11.95 -30.61
C ALA A 376 4.22 -10.41 -30.69
N SER A 377 3.21 -9.71 -30.20
CA SER A 377 3.16 -8.24 -30.26
C SER A 377 4.15 -7.59 -29.30
N THR A 378 4.70 -6.45 -29.67
CA THR A 378 5.55 -5.67 -28.77
C THR A 378 4.72 -4.90 -27.76
N ASN A 379 5.31 -4.56 -26.61
CA ASN A 379 4.65 -3.76 -25.58
C ASN A 379 4.18 -2.40 -26.13
N ARG A 380 4.96 -1.76 -27.01
CA ARG A 380 4.58 -0.52 -27.69
C ARG A 380 3.35 -0.70 -28.59
N GLN A 381 3.28 -1.77 -29.38
CA GLN A 381 2.10 -2.05 -30.22
C GLN A 381 0.81 -2.18 -29.40
N ILE A 382 0.89 -2.80 -28.22
CA ILE A 382 -0.25 -2.94 -27.31
C ILE A 382 -0.68 -1.58 -26.74
N ALA A 383 0.27 -0.79 -26.25
CA ALA A 383 -0.03 0.55 -25.72
C ALA A 383 -0.61 1.50 -26.77
N ASP A 384 -0.06 1.49 -27.99
CA ASP A 384 -0.54 2.32 -29.11
C ASP A 384 -1.95 1.92 -29.55
N PHE A 385 -2.25 0.62 -29.54
CA PHE A 385 -3.60 0.13 -29.83
C PHE A 385 -4.60 0.62 -28.79
N ILE A 386 -4.27 0.47 -27.50
CA ILE A 386 -5.15 0.86 -26.40
C ILE A 386 -5.39 2.38 -26.39
N THR A 387 -4.33 3.16 -26.55
CA THR A 387 -4.42 4.63 -26.61
C THR A 387 -5.32 5.07 -27.77
N ARG A 388 -5.14 4.49 -28.97
CA ARG A 388 -6.00 4.82 -30.14
C ARG A 388 -7.45 4.36 -29.95
N LEU A 389 -7.67 3.17 -29.38
CA LEU A 389 -8.99 2.61 -29.14
C LEU A 389 -9.85 3.54 -28.28
N PHE A 390 -9.27 4.07 -27.20
CA PHE A 390 -9.97 4.95 -26.27
C PHE A 390 -10.03 6.41 -26.75
N ALA A 391 -9.02 6.90 -27.48
CA ALA A 391 -9.10 8.21 -28.13
C ALA A 391 -10.24 8.28 -29.16
N ALA A 392 -10.43 7.23 -29.97
CA ALA A 392 -11.52 7.16 -30.95
C ALA A 392 -12.91 7.03 -30.29
N ALA A 393 -12.98 6.50 -29.08
CA ALA A 393 -14.23 6.41 -28.31
C ALA A 393 -14.62 7.78 -27.72
N ALA A 394 -13.65 8.58 -27.27
CA ALA A 394 -13.89 9.94 -26.76
C ALA A 394 -14.47 10.87 -27.83
N GLN A 395 -14.00 10.77 -29.08
CA GLN A 395 -14.47 11.61 -30.21
C GLN A 395 -15.89 11.29 -30.70
N LYS A 396 -16.45 10.11 -30.38
CA LYS A 396 -17.82 9.73 -30.78
C LYS A 396 -18.90 10.17 -29.78
N THR A 397 -18.50 10.80 -28.66
CA THR A 397 -19.40 11.16 -27.56
C THR A 397 -19.49 12.67 -27.33
N GLY A 398 -18.78 13.46 -28.13
CA GLY A 398 -19.01 14.89 -28.32
C GLY A 398 -19.65 15.12 -29.68
#